data_AF-A0A7Z9HEF0-F1
#
_entry.id   AF-A0A7Z9HEF0-F1
#
_cell.length_a   1.000
_cell.length_b   1.000
_cell.length_c   1.000
_cell.angle_alpha   90.00
_cell.angle_beta   90.00
_cell.angle_gamma   90.00
#
_symmetry.space_group_name_H-M   'P 1'
#
loop_
_entity.id
_entity.type
_entity.pdbx_description
1 polymer ?
#
loop_
_entity_poly.entity_id
_entity_poly.type
_entity_poly.pdbx_seq_one_letter_code
_entity_poly.pdbx_strand_id
1 'polypeptide(L)' 'MTESSLLIRPFQTEDEDALVALWKMCELTVPWNNPHKDIARKLQVQPELFLVGIL' A
#
# COMPACT_ATOMS: atom_id res chain seq x y z
N MET A 1 -22.14 4.58 18.45
CA MET A 1 -21.35 4.67 17.21
C MET A 1 -19.90 4.66 17.65
N THR A 2 -19.20 3.55 17.49
CA THR A 2 -17.74 3.53 17.72
C THR A 2 -17.10 4.23 16.54
N GLU A 3 -16.44 5.36 16.77
CA GLU A 3 -15.58 5.98 15.77
C GLU A 3 -14.45 4.98 15.43
N SER A 4 -14.42 4.53 14.18
CA SER A 4 -13.23 3.88 13.63
C SER A 4 -12.16 4.96 13.48
N SER A 5 -11.17 4.95 14.36
CA SER A 5 -10.03 5.86 14.28
C SER A 5 -9.07 5.38 13.18
N LEU A 6 -8.71 6.26 12.25
CA LEU A 6 -7.68 5.99 11.25
C LEU A 6 -6.34 5.70 11.96
N LEU A 7 -5.79 4.52 11.72
CA LEU A 7 -4.45 4.12 12.16
C LEU A 7 -3.49 4.18 10.97
N ILE A 8 -2.44 5.00 11.07
CA ILE A 8 -1.35 5.05 10.08
C ILE A 8 -0.15 4.29 10.63
N ARG A 9 0.41 3.38 9.83
CA ARG A 9 1.59 2.59 10.19
C ARG A 9 2.45 2.28 8.96
N PRO A 10 3.71 1.85 9.13
CA PRO A 10 4.47 1.26 8.04
C PRO A 10 3.73 0.06 7.43
N PHE A 11 3.91 -0.10 6.12
CA PHE A 11 3.46 -1.23 5.33
C PHE A 11 4.03 -2.54 5.88
N GLN A 12 3.22 -3.60 5.85
CA GLN A 12 3.63 -4.98 6.12
C GLN A 12 3.29 -5.86 4.93
N THR A 13 3.97 -7.00 4.78
CA THR A 13 3.81 -7.89 3.60
C THR A 13 2.37 -8.37 3.40
N GLU A 14 1.61 -8.47 4.48
CA GLU A 14 0.21 -8.89 4.47
C GLU A 14 -0.72 -7.84 3.82
N ASP A 15 -0.26 -6.59 3.69
CA ASP A 15 -1.02 -5.50 3.08
C ASP A 15 -0.95 -5.51 1.54
N GLU A 16 -0.03 -6.29 0.94
CA GLU A 16 0.34 -6.16 -0.48
C GLU A 16 -0.87 -6.30 -1.41
N ASP A 17 -1.64 -7.38 -1.26
CA ASP A 17 -2.79 -7.65 -2.13
C ASP A 17 -3.88 -6.58 -1.99
N ALA A 18 -4.14 -6.13 -0.76
CA ALA A 18 -5.11 -5.10 -0.47
C ALA A 18 -4.68 -3.74 -1.04
N LEU A 19 -3.39 -3.42 -0.94
CA LEU A 19 -2.82 -2.19 -1.46
C LEU A 19 -2.83 -2.15 -3.00
N VAL A 20 -2.48 -3.26 -3.64
CA VAL A 20 -2.55 -3.39 -5.11
C VAL A 20 -4.00 -3.29 -5.59
N ALA A 21 -4.96 -3.92 -4.89
CA ALA A 21 -6.38 -3.78 -5.21
C ALA A 21 -6.85 -2.32 -5.08
N LEU A 22 -6.44 -1.63 -4.01
CA LEU A 22 -6.74 -0.22 -3.80
C LEU A 22 -6.16 0.65 -4.93
N TRP A 23 -4.91 0.45 -5.31
CA TRP A 23 -4.29 1.19 -6.42
C TRP A 23 -5.04 0.98 -7.74
N LYS A 24 -5.51 -0.24 -8.02
CA LYS A 24 -6.34 -0.52 -9.21
C LYS A 24 -7.69 0.20 -9.13
N MET A 25 -8.37 0.14 -7.99
CA MET A 25 -9.65 0.83 -7.78
C MET A 25 -9.53 2.35 -7.92
N CYS A 26 -8.39 2.91 -7.51
CA CYS A 26 -8.08 4.33 -7.65
C CYS A 26 -7.42 4.70 -9.00
N GLU A 27 -7.34 3.75 -9.93
CA GLU A 27 -6.74 3.94 -11.27
C GLU A 27 -5.29 4.46 -11.25
N LEU A 28 -4.53 4.10 -10.21
CA LEU A 28 -3.11 4.48 -10.04
C LEU A 28 -2.14 3.54 -10.77
N THR A 29 -2.63 2.41 -11.30
CA THR A 29 -1.83 1.44 -12.04
C THR A 29 -1.83 1.72 -13.54
N VAL A 30 -0.70 1.50 -14.21
CA VAL A 30 -0.54 1.65 -15.67
C VAL A 30 -0.01 0.36 -16.30
N PRO A 31 -0.30 0.06 -17.59
CA PRO A 31 0.02 -1.25 -18.19
C PRO A 31 1.51 -1.63 -18.22
N TRP A 32 2.40 -0.64 -18.30
CA TRP A 32 3.86 -0.87 -18.36
C TRP A 32 4.49 -1.01 -16.97
N ASN A 33 3.71 -0.89 -15.89
CA ASN A 33 4.22 -0.96 -14.54
C ASN A 33 3.57 -2.09 -13.75
N ASN A 34 4.39 -2.91 -13.07
CA ASN A 34 3.89 -3.99 -12.22
C ASN A 34 3.91 -3.51 -10.76
N PRO A 35 2.74 -3.32 -10.13
CA PRO A 35 2.65 -2.74 -8.79
C PRO A 35 3.34 -3.60 -7.72
N HIS A 36 3.36 -4.93 -7.86
CA HIS A 36 4.12 -5.80 -6.96
C HIS A 36 5.63 -5.54 -7.06
N LYS A 37 6.14 -5.27 -8.27
CA LYS A 37 7.54 -4.89 -8.45
C LYS A 37 7.85 -3.52 -7.85
N ASP A 38 6.91 -2.59 -7.87
CA ASP A 38 7.10 -1.27 -7.23
C ASP A 38 7.17 -1.39 -5.72
N ILE A 39 6.27 -2.19 -5.13
CA ILE A 39 6.28 -2.50 -3.70
C ILE A 39 7.62 -3.13 -3.33
N ALA A 40 8.03 -4.18 -4.04
CA ALA A 40 9.31 -4.85 -3.80
C ALA A 40 10.51 -3.88 -3.89
N ARG A 41 10.53 -2.98 -4.88
CA ARG A 41 11.57 -1.93 -4.99
C ARG A 41 11.50 -0.93 -3.85
N LYS A 42 10.31 -0.49 -3.45
CA LYS A 42 10.14 0.48 -2.37
C LYS A 42 10.61 -0.10 -1.03
N LEU A 43 10.43 -1.39 -0.79
CA LEU A 43 10.94 -2.08 0.39
C LEU A 43 12.49 -2.12 0.46
N GLN A 44 13.19 -1.95 -0.66
CA GLN A 44 14.66 -1.89 -0.68
C GLN A 44 15.22 -0.50 -0.34
N VAL A 45 14.39 0.55 -0.36
CA VAL A 45 14.84 1.93 -0.16
C VAL A 45 13.93 2.63 0.85
N GLN A 46 14.39 2.74 2.10
CA GLN A 46 13.64 3.37 3.20
C GLN A 46 12.22 2.80 3.35
N PRO A 47 12.10 1.50 3.67
CA PRO A 47 10.81 0.82 3.83
C PRO A 47 9.91 1.45 4.90
N GLU A 48 10.51 2.06 5.93
CA GLU A 48 9.80 2.77 7.00
C GLU A 48 8.98 3.97 6.51
N LEU A 49 9.28 4.49 5.31
CA LEU A 49 8.54 5.58 4.67
C LEU A 49 7.38 5.09 3.81
N PHE A 50 7.20 3.77 3.64
CA PHE A 50 6.05 3.23 2.93
C PHE A 50 4.92 3.01 3.95
N LEU A 51 3.94 3.93 3.96
CA LEU A 51 2.89 3.96 4.98
C LEU A 51 1.53 3.52 4.41
N VAL A 52 0.73 2.88 5.25
CA VAL A 52 -0.67 2.50 4.99
C VAL A 52 -1.58 3.05 6.07
N GLY A 53 -2.85 3.29 5.72
CA GLY A 53 -3.90 3.72 6.63
C GLY A 53 -4.98 2.64 6.75
N ILE A 54 -5.37 2.31 7.98
CA ILE A 54 -6.39 1.29 8.31
C ILE A 54 -7.55 1.95 9.07
N LEU A 55 -8.78 1.59 8.71
CA LEU A 55 -10.03 2.06 9.31
C LEU A 55 -10.76 0.95 10.07
#